data_AF-A0A957FUU1-F1
#
_entry.id   AF-A0A957FUU1-F1
#
_cell.length_a   1.000
_cell.length_b   1.000
_cell.length_c   1.000
_cell.angle_alpha   90.00
_cell.angle_beta   90.00
_cell.angle_gamma   90.00
#
_symmetry.space_group_name_H-M   'P 1'
#
loop_
_entity.id
_entity.type
_entity.pdbx_description
1 polymer ?
#
loop_
_entity_poly.entity_id
_entity_poly.type
_entity_poly.pdbx_seq_one_letter_code
_entity_poly.pdbx_strand_id
1 'polypeptide(L)'
;AAVFDVERDIFSFTTILTLSGRFPNETIVFGSEIPLGTARNVGQALQDYVTTAACEQSVCSGDFYIWTGLAPVNNETFTDVEFTIESLQMSDDDLLARFD
;
A
#
# COMPACT_ATOMS: atom_id res chain seq x y z
N ALA A 1 -0.46 6.39 -19.30
CA ALA A 1 -0.15 5.23 -20.17
C ALA A 1 0.61 4.23 -19.32
N ALA A 2 0.05 3.04 -19.09
CA ALA A 2 0.76 1.98 -18.38
C ALA A 2 1.94 1.49 -19.24
N VAL A 3 2.92 0.79 -18.65
CA VAL A 3 4.05 0.21 -19.41
C VAL A 3 3.57 -0.63 -20.62
N PHE A 4 2.43 -1.30 -20.47
CA PHE A 4 1.75 -2.07 -21.53
C PHE A 4 1.30 -1.24 -22.75
N ASP A 5 1.14 0.08 -22.59
CA ASP A 5 0.62 0.98 -23.64
C ASP A 5 1.74 1.54 -24.53
N VAL A 6 2.99 1.51 -24.08
CA VAL A 6 4.13 2.19 -24.72
C VAL A 6 5.13 1.24 -25.35
N GLU A 7 5.32 0.03 -24.79
CA GLU A 7 6.25 -0.95 -25.36
C GLU A 7 5.75 -2.38 -25.13
N ARG A 8 5.07 -2.96 -26.12
CA ARG A 8 4.43 -4.29 -26.00
C ARG A 8 5.38 -5.44 -26.28
N ASP A 9 6.45 -5.20 -27.03
CA ASP A 9 7.38 -6.25 -27.43
C ASP A 9 8.19 -6.77 -26.22
N ILE A 10 8.33 -5.98 -25.15
CA ILE A 10 9.04 -6.33 -23.92
C ILE A 10 8.56 -7.65 -23.30
N PHE A 11 7.27 -7.97 -23.42
CA PHE A 11 6.69 -9.22 -22.92
C PHE A 11 7.02 -10.44 -23.77
N SER A 12 7.53 -10.24 -25.00
CA SER A 12 7.94 -11.33 -25.89
C SER A 12 9.33 -11.88 -25.57
N PHE A 13 10.14 -11.13 -24.81
CA PHE A 13 11.51 -11.50 -24.46
C PHE A 13 11.83 -11.38 -22.96
N THR A 14 10.88 -10.96 -22.12
CA THR A 14 11.03 -10.94 -20.67
C THR A 14 10.01 -11.88 -20.02
N THR A 15 10.39 -12.48 -18.88
CA THR A 15 9.50 -13.29 -18.05
C THR A 15 9.79 -13.02 -16.58
N ILE A 16 8.78 -13.18 -15.74
CA ILE A 16 8.95 -13.19 -14.28
C ILE A 16 9.67 -14.49 -13.92
N LEU A 17 10.81 -14.39 -13.23
CA LEU A 17 11.58 -15.55 -12.78
C LEU A 17 11.17 -16.03 -11.39
N THR A 18 10.83 -15.09 -10.51
CA THR A 18 10.37 -15.35 -9.14
C THR A 18 9.53 -14.17 -8.66
N LEU A 19 8.76 -14.40 -7.59
CA LEU A 19 8.06 -13.36 -6.85
C LEU A 19 8.62 -13.30 -5.44
N SER A 20 8.55 -12.11 -4.83
CA SER A 20 8.79 -11.95 -3.40
C SER A 20 7.65 -12.56 -2.58
N GLY A 21 7.82 -12.57 -1.26
CA GLY A 21 6.69 -12.64 -0.33
C GLY A 21 5.69 -11.50 -0.59
N ARG A 22 4.51 -11.60 0.03
CA ARG A 22 3.46 -10.61 -0.12
C ARG A 22 3.81 -9.38 0.72
N PHE A 23 4.00 -8.26 0.05
CA PHE A 23 4.03 -6.97 0.70
C PHE A 23 2.60 -6.39 0.71
N PRO A 24 2.14 -5.80 1.83
CA PRO A 24 0.90 -5.05 1.82
C PRO A 24 0.98 -3.89 0.82
N ASN A 25 -0.18 -3.51 0.27
CA ASN A 25 -0.34 -2.24 -0.45
C ASN A 25 -0.21 -1.06 0.55
N GLU A 26 -0.59 0.14 0.13
CA GLU A 26 -0.60 1.32 1.00
C GLU A 26 -1.37 1.04 2.30
N THR A 27 -0.78 1.43 3.43
CA THR A 27 -1.37 1.23 4.76
C THR A 27 -1.69 2.59 5.38
N ILE A 28 -2.92 2.72 5.89
CA ILE A 28 -3.32 3.86 6.72
C ILE A 28 -3.01 3.51 8.18
N VAL A 29 -2.22 4.35 8.83
CA VAL A 29 -1.83 4.19 10.24
C VAL A 29 -2.40 5.34 11.06
N PHE A 30 -2.95 5.03 12.23
CA PHE A 30 -3.40 6.02 13.20
C PHE A 30 -2.37 6.13 14.31
N GLY A 31 -2.02 7.37 14.70
CA GLY A 31 -1.15 7.64 15.84
C GLY A 31 -1.73 7.06 17.13
N SER A 32 -0.86 6.71 18.07
CA SER A 32 -1.25 6.07 19.34
C SER A 32 -2.08 6.99 20.24
N GLU A 33 -2.01 8.30 20.02
CA GLU A 33 -2.78 9.34 20.68
C GLU A 33 -4.22 9.48 20.16
N ILE A 34 -4.56 8.87 19.01
CA ILE A 34 -5.90 8.92 18.45
C ILE A 34 -6.80 7.92 19.20
N PRO A 35 -7.94 8.36 19.77
CA PRO A 35 -8.85 7.43 20.44
C PRO A 35 -9.33 6.32 19.50
N LEU A 36 -9.29 5.07 19.98
CA LEU A 36 -9.63 3.89 19.18
C LEU A 36 -11.01 3.98 18.50
N GLY A 37 -11.99 4.56 19.19
CA GLY A 37 -13.32 4.80 18.62
C GLY A 37 -13.28 5.74 17.42
N THR A 38 -12.49 6.81 17.50
CA THR A 38 -12.28 7.76 16.40
C THR A 38 -11.58 7.09 15.22
N ALA A 39 -10.51 6.34 15.46
CA ALA A 39 -9.78 5.61 14.41
C ALA A 39 -10.71 4.63 13.67
N ARG A 40 -11.55 3.88 14.39
CA ARG A 40 -12.55 2.98 13.79
C ARG A 40 -13.59 3.72 12.96
N ASN A 41 -14.10 4.85 13.45
CA ASN A 41 -15.07 5.65 12.72
C ASN A 41 -14.48 6.21 11.42
N VAL A 42 -13.23 6.69 11.45
CA VAL A 42 -12.51 7.15 10.25
C VAL A 42 -12.29 5.99 9.28
N GLY A 43 -11.84 4.83 9.77
CA GLY A 43 -11.64 3.65 8.95
C GLY A 43 -12.92 3.16 8.27
N GLN A 44 -14.07 3.21 8.96
CA GLN A 44 -15.36 2.89 8.34
C GLN A 44 -15.77 3.93 7.29
N ALA A 45 -15.64 5.22 7.60
CA ALA A 45 -15.98 6.29 6.67
C ALA A 45 -15.14 6.23 5.39
N LEU A 46 -13.86 5.86 5.50
CA LEU A 46 -12.99 5.66 4.34
C LEU A 46 -13.39 4.42 3.52
N GLN A 47 -13.71 3.30 4.19
CA GLN A 47 -14.26 2.11 3.52
C GLN A 47 -15.54 2.42 2.75
N ASP A 48 -16.44 3.22 3.34
CA ASP A 48 -17.67 3.62 2.67
C ASP A 48 -17.35 4.56 1.49
N TYR A 49 -16.45 5.54 1.70
CA TYR A 49 -16.07 6.53 0.68
C TYR A 49 -15.48 5.90 -0.58
N VAL A 50 -14.59 4.90 -0.46
CA VAL A 50 -13.97 4.24 -1.62
C VAL A 50 -14.96 3.48 -2.49
N THR A 51 -16.18 3.22 -2.02
CA THR A 51 -17.26 2.62 -2.83
C THR A 51 -18.10 3.65 -3.58
N THR A 52 -17.88 4.94 -3.33
CA THR A 52 -18.67 6.02 -3.93
C THR A 52 -18.06 6.51 -5.26
N ALA A 53 -18.92 6.96 -6.18
CA ALA A 53 -18.47 7.57 -7.44
C ALA A 53 -17.64 8.86 -7.23
N ALA A 54 -17.76 9.51 -6.07
CA ALA A 54 -16.95 10.69 -5.73
C ALA A 54 -15.48 10.34 -5.49
N CYS A 55 -15.16 9.09 -5.14
CA CYS A 55 -13.77 8.67 -4.92
C CYS A 55 -12.94 8.68 -6.20
N GLU A 56 -13.56 8.42 -7.35
CA GLU A 56 -12.92 8.46 -8.68
C GLU A 56 -12.33 9.83 -9.03
N GLN A 57 -12.77 10.89 -8.34
CA GLN A 57 -12.25 12.25 -8.49
C GLN A 57 -11.15 12.57 -7.46
N SER A 58 -10.67 11.57 -6.73
CA SER A 58 -9.75 11.69 -5.60
C SER A 58 -8.83 10.46 -5.52
N VAL A 59 -8.73 9.79 -4.36
CA VAL A 59 -7.82 8.67 -4.10
C VAL A 59 -8.08 7.40 -4.93
N CYS A 60 -9.29 7.21 -5.46
CA CYS A 60 -9.58 6.09 -6.35
C CYS A 60 -9.21 6.39 -7.81
N SER A 61 -8.86 7.63 -8.16
CA SER A 61 -8.50 8.02 -9.52
C SER A 61 -7.30 7.21 -10.03
N GLY A 62 -7.38 6.80 -11.30
CA GLY A 62 -6.28 6.17 -12.06
C GLY A 62 -5.04 7.07 -12.20
N ASP A 63 -5.20 8.38 -12.03
CA ASP A 63 -4.10 9.36 -12.08
C ASP A 63 -3.47 9.62 -10.69
N PHE A 64 -3.95 8.95 -9.64
CA PHE A 64 -3.47 9.12 -8.27
C PHE A 64 -3.16 7.77 -7.60
N TYR A 65 -3.81 7.42 -6.48
CA TYR A 65 -3.51 6.18 -5.74
C TYR A 65 -4.23 4.93 -6.26
N ILE A 66 -5.22 5.06 -7.15
CA ILE A 66 -5.96 3.94 -7.74
C ILE A 66 -6.53 2.98 -6.66
N TRP A 67 -7.01 3.53 -5.54
CA TRP A 67 -7.61 2.71 -4.50
C TRP A 67 -8.90 2.06 -5.01
N THR A 68 -8.97 0.73 -4.94
CA THR A 68 -10.17 -0.03 -5.32
C THR A 68 -10.95 -0.55 -4.11
N GLY A 69 -10.47 -0.27 -2.91
CA GLY A 69 -11.05 -0.76 -1.66
C GLY A 69 -10.13 -0.50 -0.48
N LEU A 70 -10.67 -0.67 0.72
CA LEU A 70 -9.93 -0.58 1.97
C LEU A 70 -10.42 -1.70 2.90
N ALA A 71 -9.50 -2.29 3.64
CA ALA A 71 -9.84 -3.33 4.61
C ALA A 71 -8.93 -3.21 5.85
N PRO A 72 -9.44 -3.53 7.05
CA PRO A 72 -8.59 -3.62 8.23
C PRO A 72 -7.60 -4.78 8.08
N VAL A 73 -6.37 -4.55 8.54
CA VAL A 73 -5.27 -5.53 8.52
C VAL A 73 -4.73 -5.74 9.94
N ASN A 74 -4.08 -6.88 10.15
CA ASN A 74 -3.40 -7.23 11.39
C ASN A 74 -1.88 -7.20 11.20
N ASN A 75 -1.11 -7.37 12.28
CA ASN A 75 0.36 -7.32 12.21
C ASN A 75 0.96 -8.44 11.32
N GLU A 76 0.30 -9.60 11.25
CA GLU A 76 0.74 -10.72 10.39
C GLU A 76 0.78 -10.34 8.89
N THR A 77 0.08 -9.29 8.50
CA THR A 77 0.12 -8.77 7.12
C THR A 77 1.49 -8.17 6.78
N PHE A 78 2.32 -7.85 7.79
CA PHE A 78 3.64 -7.22 7.63
C PHE A 78 4.81 -8.20 7.82
N THR A 79 4.57 -9.49 8.03
CA THR A 79 5.64 -10.46 8.34
C THR A 79 6.73 -10.54 7.28
N ASP A 80 6.40 -10.47 5.99
CA ASP A 80 7.41 -10.47 4.90
C ASP A 80 8.22 -9.17 4.87
N VAL A 81 7.63 -8.05 5.32
CA VAL A 81 8.33 -6.77 5.49
C VAL A 81 9.32 -6.87 6.64
N GLU A 82 8.87 -7.37 7.80
CA GLU A 82 9.69 -7.60 8.99
C GLU A 82 10.87 -8.52 8.67
N PHE A 83 10.61 -9.66 8.00
CA PHE A 83 11.66 -10.59 7.54
C PHE A 83 12.71 -9.90 6.66
N THR A 84 12.28 -9.00 5.77
CA THR A 84 13.18 -8.27 4.88
C THR A 84 14.05 -7.28 5.66
N ILE A 85 13.46 -6.51 6.57
CA ILE A 85 14.18 -5.57 7.44
C ILE A 85 15.23 -6.31 8.28
N GLU A 86 14.84 -7.42 8.90
CA GLU A 86 15.72 -8.27 9.71
C GLU A 86 16.86 -8.87 8.87
N SER A 87 16.54 -9.40 7.69
CA SER A 87 17.53 -10.01 6.78
C SER A 87 18.56 -9.00 6.29
N LEU A 88 18.15 -7.76 6.09
CA LEU A 88 19.02 -6.66 5.68
C LEU A 88 19.73 -5.96 6.85
N GLN A 89 19.43 -6.34 8.10
CA GLN A 89 19.97 -5.73 9.32
C GLN A 89 19.76 -4.21 9.36
N MET A 90 18.63 -3.73 8.85
CA MET A 90 18.30 -2.31 8.84
C MET A 90 17.86 -1.85 10.23
N SER A 91 18.42 -0.73 10.68
CA SER A 91 17.97 -0.04 11.89
C SER A 91 16.81 0.91 11.61
N ASP A 92 16.13 1.37 12.67
CA ASP A 92 15.09 2.40 12.55
C ASP A 92 15.65 3.69 11.93
N ASP A 93 16.88 4.06 12.28
CA ASP A 93 17.56 5.23 11.69
C ASP A 93 17.78 5.03 10.18
N ASP A 94 18.15 3.82 9.72
CA ASP A 94 18.30 3.53 8.29
C ASP A 94 16.96 3.62 7.54
N LEU A 95 15.86 3.20 8.20
CA LEU A 95 14.51 3.27 7.63
C LEU A 95 14.00 4.71 7.55
N LEU A 96 14.32 5.53 8.56
CA LEU A 96 13.82 6.90 8.68
C LEU A 96 14.68 7.93 7.92
N ALA A 97 15.96 7.65 7.69
CA ALA A 97 16.90 8.56 7.01
C ALA A 97 16.47 9.00 5.59
N ARG A 98 15.47 8.33 4.99
CA ARG A 98 14.93 8.69 3.67
C ARG A 98 13.78 9.69 3.72
N PHE A 99 13.28 10.03 4.92
CA PHE A 99 12.15 10.94 5.11
C PHE A 99 12.56 12.31 5.67
N ASP A 100 13.86 12.52 5.94
CA ASP A 100 14.51 13.81 6.24
C ASP A 100 15.16 14.41 4.98
#